data_AF-A0A418UQZ0-F1
#
_entry.id   AF-A0A418UQZ0-F1
#
_cell.length_a   1.000
_cell.length_b   1.000
_cell.length_c   1.000
_cell.angle_alpha   90.00
_cell.angle_beta   90.00
_cell.angle_gamma   90.00
#
_symmetry.space_group_name_H-M   'P 1'
#
loop_
_entity.id
_entity.type
_entity.pdbx_description
1 polymer ?
#
loop_
_entity_poly.entity_id
_entity_poly.type
_entity_poly.pdbx_seq_one_letter_code
_entity_poly.pdbx_strand_id
1 'polypeptide(L)' 'MAVTSVDLDPRLIERARTLTGERSNRAVLDLALRRLIASKQKGAMIDGIAELHDLPEGLDSPVVRPGTSHDRP' A
#
# COMPACT_ATOMS: atom_id res chain seq x y z
N MET A 1 -0.38 -23.74 -8.20
CA MET A 1 -0.72 -22.91 -7.02
C MET A 1 -0.98 -23.84 -5.86
N ALA A 2 -0.24 -23.71 -4.75
CA ALA A 2 -0.49 -24.53 -3.56
C ALA A 2 -1.89 -24.21 -3.00
N VAL A 3 -2.69 -25.24 -2.77
CA VAL A 3 -3.99 -25.13 -2.10
C VAL A 3 -3.76 -25.53 -0.66
N THR A 4 -3.84 -24.55 0.23
CA THR A 4 -3.73 -24.76 1.67
C THR A 4 -5.12 -24.70 2.27
N SER A 5 -5.53 -25.74 2.99
CA SER A 5 -6.77 -25.74 3.75
C SER A 5 -6.57 -24.94 5.03
N VAL A 6 -7.41 -23.92 5.26
CA VAL A 6 -7.36 -23.07 6.44
C VAL A 6 -8.75 -23.07 7.04
N ASP A 7 -8.83 -23.39 8.33
CA ASP A 7 -10.10 -23.35 9.05
C ASP A 7 -10.44 -21.90 9.40
N LEU A 8 -11.67 -21.49 9.11
CA LEU A 8 -12.11 -20.11 9.26
C LEU A 8 -13.56 -20.10 9.72
N ASP A 9 -13.88 -19.20 10.65
CA ASP A 9 -15.27 -18.98 11.07
C ASP A 9 -16.12 -18.58 9.83
N PRO A 10 -17.12 -19.40 9.45
CA PRO A 10 -17.96 -19.15 8.28
C PRO A 10 -18.67 -17.80 8.35
N ARG A 11 -19.07 -17.35 9.54
CA ARG A 11 -19.75 -16.06 9.74
C ARG A 11 -18.82 -14.89 9.50
N LEU A 12 -17.53 -15.06 9.74
CA LEU A 12 -16.52 -14.04 9.53
C LEU A 12 -16.27 -13.86 8.03
N ILE A 13 -16.15 -14.96 7.29
CA ILE A 13 -15.92 -14.91 5.84
C ILE A 13 -17.15 -14.40 5.08
N GLU A 14 -18.35 -14.73 5.54
CA GLU A 14 -19.59 -14.23 4.97
C GLU A 14 -19.73 -12.71 5.15
N ARG A 15 -19.49 -12.21 6.37
CA ARG A 15 -19.45 -10.76 6.62
C ARG A 15 -18.40 -10.07 5.76
N ALA A 16 -17.20 -10.65 5.67
CA ALA A 16 -16.13 -10.09 4.87
C ALA A 16 -16.50 -10.04 3.37
N ARG A 17 -17.14 -11.09 2.83
CA ARG A 17 -17.66 -11.09 1.45
C ARG A 17 -18.70 -10.00 1.22
N THR A 18 -19.63 -9.81 2.15
CA THR A 18 -20.65 -8.77 2.04
C THR A 18 -20.02 -7.38 2.04
N LEU A 19 -19.01 -7.14 2.88
CA LEU A 19 -18.32 -5.86 2.97
C LEU A 19 -17.40 -5.57 1.77
N THR A 20 -16.82 -6.60 1.16
CA THR A 20 -15.90 -6.44 0.02
C THR A 20 -16.57 -6.60 -1.34
N GLY A 21 -17.75 -7.21 -1.42
CA GLY A 21 -18.43 -7.56 -2.67
C GLY A 21 -17.81 -8.77 -3.41
N GLU A 22 -16.91 -9.51 -2.75
CA GLU A 22 -16.12 -10.55 -3.40
C GLU A 22 -16.87 -11.86 -3.61
N ARG A 23 -16.60 -12.50 -4.75
CA ARG A 23 -17.29 -13.71 -5.19
C ARG A 23 -16.73 -15.00 -4.59
N SER A 24 -15.55 -14.94 -3.95
CA SER A 24 -14.91 -16.11 -3.37
C SER A 24 -14.18 -15.80 -2.07
N ASN A 25 -14.13 -16.77 -1.14
CA ASN A 25 -13.38 -16.66 0.10
C ASN A 25 -11.89 -16.40 -0.17
N ARG A 26 -11.35 -17.00 -1.23
CA ARG A 26 -9.97 -16.77 -1.67
C ARG A 26 -9.71 -15.32 -2.05
N ALA A 27 -10.61 -14.69 -2.81
CA ALA A 27 -10.47 -13.29 -3.23
C ALA A 27 -10.54 -12.35 -2.02
N VAL A 28 -11.43 -12.63 -1.05
CA VAL A 28 -11.49 -11.91 0.22
C VAL A 28 -10.17 -12.00 0.98
N LEU A 29 -9.62 -13.21 1.09
CA LEU A 29 -8.34 -13.45 1.78
C LEU A 29 -7.17 -12.74 1.09
N ASP A 30 -7.08 -12.82 -0.24
CA ASP A 30 -6.05 -12.12 -1.01
C ASP A 30 -6.13 -10.60 -0.82
N LEU A 31 -7.35 -10.05 -0.88
CA LEU A 31 -7.60 -8.63 -0.65
C LEU A 31 -7.23 -8.20 0.77
N ALA A 32 -7.59 -9.00 1.78
CA ALA A 32 -7.26 -8.73 3.18
C ALA A 32 -5.73 -8.74 3.39
N LEU A 33 -5.02 -9.72 2.85
CA LEU A 33 -3.56 -9.82 2.94
C LEU A 33 -2.87 -8.64 2.26
N ARG A 34 -3.28 -8.28 1.04
CA ARG A 34 -2.74 -7.10 0.33
C ARG A 34 -2.94 -5.82 1.13
N ARG A 35 -4.13 -5.62 1.69
CA ARG A 35 -4.44 -4.45 2.52
C ARG A 35 -3.64 -4.42 3.81
N LEU A 36 -3.44 -5.57 4.46
CA LEU A 36 -2.62 -5.67 5.67
C LEU A 36 -1.16 -5.30 5.38
N ILE A 37 -0.58 -5.86 4.32
CA ILE A 37 0.80 -5.55 3.90
C ILE A 37 0.94 -4.06 3.60
N ALA A 38 0.03 -3.51 2.78
CA ALA A 38 0.04 -2.09 2.46
C ALA A 38 -0.13 -1.22 3.70
N SER A 39 -1.01 -1.60 4.63
CA SER A 39 -1.21 -0.88 5.89
C SER A 39 0.05 -0.88 6.77
N LYS A 40 0.82 -1.96 6.79
CA LYS A 40 2.06 -2.06 7.56
C LYS A 40 3.22 -1.32 6.89
N GLN A 41 3.33 -1.39 5.56
CA GLN A 41 4.32 -0.62 4.80
C GLN A 41 4.06 0.88 4.88
N LYS A 42 2.78 1.31 4.89
CA LYS A 42 2.42 2.72 5.07
C LYS A 42 2.84 3.25 6.44
N GLY A 43 2.73 2.44 7.50
CA GLY A 43 3.24 2.80 8.83
C GLY A 43 4.74 3.09 8.79
N ALA A 44 5.52 2.15 8.26
CA ALA A 44 6.97 2.33 8.11
C ALA A 44 7.36 3.54 7.24
N MET A 45 6.56 3.85 6.21
CA MET A 45 6.75 5.05 5.38
C MET A 45 6.48 6.35 6.16
N ILE A 46 5.43 6.37 7.00
CA ILE A 46 5.11 7.52 7.85
C ILE A 46 6.19 7.72 8.90
N ASP A 47 6.63 6.63 9.55
CA ASP A 47 7.71 6.68 10.54
C ASP A 47 9.02 7.20 9.91
N GLY A 48 9.36 6.75 8.69
CA GLY A 48 10.53 7.25 7.96
C GLY A 48 10.46 8.72 7.54
N ILE A 49 9.26 9.26 7.26
CA ILE A 49 9.08 10.70 7.01
C ILE A 49 9.21 11.50 8.32
N ALA A 50 8.72 10.97 9.43
CA ALA A 50 8.82 11.62 10.74
C ALA A 50 10.28 11.71 11.25
N GLU A 51 11.14 10.79 10.81
CA GLU A 51 12.58 10.80 11.08
C GLU A 51 13.37 11.77 10.17
N LEU A 52 12.74 12.39 9.18
CA LEU A 52 13.41 13.32 8.27
C LEU A 52 13.53 14.72 8.89
N HIS A 53 14.71 15.04 9.41
CA HIS A 53 14.98 16.31 10.11
C HIS A 53 15.04 17.55 9.20
N ASP A 54 15.32 17.38 7.91
CA ASP A 54 15.51 18.48 6.93
C ASP A 54 14.31 18.68 6.00
N LEU A 55 13.16 18.09 6.33
CA LEU A 55 11.94 18.18 5.53
C LEU A 55 11.47 19.63 5.25
N PRO A 56 11.57 20.62 6.18
CA PRO A 56 11.16 21.99 5.91
C PRO A 56 11.98 22.68 4.79
N GLU A 57 13.28 22.40 4.71
CA GLU A 57 14.18 23.06 3.74
C GLU A 57 14.02 22.50 2.32
N GLY A 58 13.63 21.23 2.20
CA GLY A 58 13.44 20.56 0.91
C GLY A 58 12.10 20.83 0.23
N LEU A 59 11.08 21.29 0.96
CA LEU A 59 9.72 21.49 0.41
C LEU A 59 9.62 22.70 -0.52
N ASP A 60 10.41 23.76 -0.28
CA ASP A 60 10.50 24.95 -1.13
C ASP A 60 11.60 24.83 -2.21
N SER A 61 12.28 23.68 -2.28
CA SER A 61 13.34 23.50 -3.27
C SER A 61 12.76 23.44 -4.69
N PRO A 62 13.33 24.20 -5.64
CA PRO A 62 12.85 24.21 -7.01
C PRO A 62 12.98 22.83 -7.65
N VAL A 63 11.85 22.27 -8.09
CA VAL A 63 11.81 20.96 -8.77
C VAL A 63 12.40 21.09 -10.17
N VAL A 64 13.58 20.52 -10.38
CA VAL A 64 14.20 20.41 -11.72
C VAL A 64 13.55 19.24 -12.47
N ARG A 65 12.90 19.52 -13.60
CA ARG A 65 12.42 18.47 -14.50
C ARG A 65 13.61 17.83 -15.21
N PRO A 66 13.76 16.48 -15.19
CA PRO A 66 14.78 15.84 -15.99
C PRO A 66 14.43 16.03 -17.47
N GLY A 67 15.19 16.85 -18.20
CA GLY A 67 15.04 16.98 -19.65
C GLY A 67 15.05 18.39 -20.26
N THR A 68 15.61 19.41 -19.63
CA THR A 68 16.02 20.62 -20.36
C THR A 68 17.54 20.66 -20.45
N SER A 69 18.08 19.75 -21.25
CA SER A 69 19.40 19.92 -21.85
C SER A 69 19.32 21.20 -22.68
N HIS A 70 19.83 22.28 -22.13
CA HIS A 70 19.97 23.56 -22.79
C HIS A 70 21.02 23.38 -23.88
N ASP A 71 20.57 23.06 -25.09
CA ASP A 71 21.37 23.16 -26.30
C ASP A 71 21.75 24.65 -26.44
N ARG A 72 23.04 24.94 -26.24
CA ARG A 72 23.62 26.29 -26.35
C ARG A 72 24.16 26.45 -27.78
N PRO A 73 24.14 27.68 -28.33
CA PRO A 73 24.17 27.98 -29.76
C PRO A 73 25.50 27.70 -30.44
#